data_AF-Q45NQ1-F1
#
_entry.id   AF-Q45NQ1-F1
#
_cell.length_a   1.000
_cell.length_b   1.000
_cell.length_c   1.000
_cell.angle_alpha   90.00
_cell.angle_beta   90.00
_cell.angle_gamma   90.00
#
_symmetry.space_group_name_H-M   'P 1'
#
loop_
_entity.id
_entity.type
_entity.pdbx_description
1 polymer ?
#
loop_
_entity_poly.entity_id
_entity_poly.type
_entity_poly.pdbx_seq_one_letter_code
_entity_poly.pdbx_strand_id
1 'polypeptide(L)'
;NVFCGMEYVWFNNVETRPGQGYPRRYEDQEKWQGGWELNRRGALKLKAGGRFHKLAGIFSNPKLPEIKDYYEPWTYDYKNLTDAPLGDDFPVARPVSQLTGKPMKIEWSSNWDDNLAGAPEHGEQDPMVQRVRQQAADKVKFAFEQTFMFYLPRICEHCLNPFVTI
;
A
#
# COMPACT_ATOMS: atom_id res chain seq x y z
N ASN A 1 -7.35 -15.07 21.60
CA ASN A 1 -6.34 -14.03 21.34
C ASN A 1 -6.31 -13.72 19.85
N VAL A 2 -7.25 -12.89 19.38
CA VAL A 2 -7.10 -12.18 18.11
C VAL A 2 -6.56 -10.81 18.51
N PHE A 3 -5.39 -10.43 18.03
CA PHE A 3 -4.82 -9.12 18.29
C PHE A 3 -5.64 -8.07 17.52
N CYS A 4 -6.56 -7.41 18.22
CA CYS A 4 -7.33 -6.29 17.68
C CYS A 4 -6.36 -5.16 17.27
N GLY A 5 -6.44 -4.70 16.02
CA GLY A 5 -5.68 -3.56 15.50
C GLY A 5 -4.53 -3.92 14.54
N MET A 6 -4.34 -5.19 14.20
CA MET A 6 -3.30 -5.67 13.26
C MET A 6 -3.86 -6.42 12.05
N GLU A 7 -5.19 -6.44 11.89
CA GLU A 7 -5.89 -7.19 10.84
C GLU A 7 -5.57 -6.66 9.44
N TYR A 8 -5.24 -5.37 9.35
CA TYR A 8 -4.81 -4.76 8.09
C TYR A 8 -3.34 -5.03 7.78
N VAL A 9 -2.54 -5.51 8.74
CA VAL A 9 -1.08 -5.58 8.63
C VAL A 9 -0.59 -6.92 8.08
N TRP A 10 0.04 -6.87 6.92
CA TRP A 10 0.75 -8.00 6.31
C TRP A 10 2.27 -7.83 6.46
N PHE A 11 2.87 -8.49 7.46
CA PHE A 11 4.34 -8.44 7.67
C PHE A 11 5.12 -9.14 6.56
N ASN A 12 4.51 -10.13 5.92
CA ASN A 12 4.96 -10.75 4.69
C ASN A 12 3.87 -10.51 3.66
N ASN A 13 4.20 -9.82 2.57
CA ASN A 13 3.26 -9.49 1.52
C ASN A 13 3.85 -9.80 0.14
N VAL A 14 2.99 -10.14 -0.81
CA VAL A 14 3.37 -10.39 -2.21
C VAL A 14 2.63 -9.40 -3.07
N GLU A 15 3.32 -8.79 -4.03
CA GLU A 15 2.77 -7.78 -4.93
C GLU A 15 2.99 -8.19 -6.37
N THR A 16 2.02 -7.91 -7.23
CA THR A 16 2.20 -8.00 -8.69
C THR A 16 2.78 -6.69 -9.22
N ARG A 17 3.71 -6.79 -10.16
CA ARG A 17 4.35 -5.65 -10.83
C ARG A 17 4.13 -5.68 -12.34
N PRO A 18 3.89 -4.52 -12.99
CA PRO A 18 3.80 -3.17 -12.42
C PRO A 18 2.52 -2.95 -11.58
N GLY A 19 2.64 -2.18 -10.49
CA GLY A 19 1.54 -1.95 -9.54
C GLY A 19 1.88 -0.95 -8.43
N GLN A 20 0.90 -0.53 -7.64
CA GLN A 20 1.13 0.43 -6.55
C GLN A 20 1.71 -0.22 -5.29
N GLY A 21 1.57 -1.53 -5.13
CA GLY A 21 2.09 -2.27 -3.97
C GLY A 21 1.39 -1.94 -2.65
N TYR A 22 1.98 -2.40 -1.54
CA TYR A 22 1.39 -2.31 -0.20
C TYR A 22 2.44 -1.83 0.85
N PRO A 23 2.17 -0.72 1.58
CA PRO A 23 1.14 0.28 1.31
C PRO A 23 1.34 0.97 -0.05
N ARG A 24 0.29 1.61 -0.56
CA ARG A 24 0.28 2.22 -1.90
C ARG A 24 1.46 3.17 -2.12
N ARG A 25 2.19 2.91 -3.19
CA ARG A 25 3.36 3.67 -3.65
C ARG A 25 4.43 3.79 -2.57
N TYR A 26 4.64 2.78 -1.71
CA TYR A 26 5.65 2.82 -0.63
C TYR A 26 7.07 3.13 -1.13
N GLU A 27 7.36 2.86 -2.41
CA GLU A 27 8.65 3.15 -3.05
C GLU A 27 8.86 4.64 -3.36
N ASP A 28 7.80 5.44 -3.37
CA ASP A 28 7.87 6.89 -3.62
C ASP A 28 8.46 7.61 -2.40
N GLN A 29 9.79 7.70 -2.38
CA GLN A 29 10.51 8.37 -1.30
C GLN A 29 10.39 9.91 -1.37
N GLU A 30 9.83 10.50 -2.42
CA GLU A 30 9.50 11.93 -2.43
C GLU A 30 8.24 12.18 -1.61
N LYS A 31 7.25 11.28 -1.73
CA LYS A 31 6.05 11.26 -0.87
C LYS A 31 6.42 10.89 0.57
N TRP A 32 7.01 9.71 0.79
CA TRP A 32 7.14 9.08 2.12
C TRP A 32 8.39 9.48 2.90
N GLN A 33 9.42 10.00 2.23
CA GLN A 33 10.67 10.45 2.85
C GLN A 33 11.34 9.39 3.73
N GLY A 34 11.20 8.12 3.37
CA GLY A 34 11.89 7.03 4.03
C GLY A 34 13.39 6.99 3.69
N GLY A 35 14.16 6.37 4.57
CA GLY A 35 15.57 6.05 4.36
C GLY A 35 16.53 7.23 4.54
N TRP A 36 17.68 7.09 3.88
CA TRP A 36 18.83 7.99 3.99
C TRP A 36 19.13 8.68 2.66
N GLU A 37 19.65 9.90 2.74
CA GLU A 37 20.21 10.65 1.61
C GLU A 37 21.66 11.09 1.94
N LEU A 38 22.48 11.27 0.91
CA LEU A 38 23.80 11.85 1.08
C LEU A 38 23.71 13.37 0.98
N ASN A 39 24.26 14.07 1.96
CA ASN A 39 24.39 15.51 1.89
C ASN A 39 25.54 15.91 0.93
N ARG A 40 25.66 17.21 0.64
CA ARG A 40 26.73 17.77 -0.23
C ARG A 40 28.15 17.46 0.23
N ARG A 41 28.34 17.07 1.50
CA ARG A 41 29.64 16.70 2.09
C ARG A 41 29.86 15.18 2.10
N GLY A 42 28.96 14.40 1.49
CA GLY A 42 29.04 12.94 1.44
C GLY A 42 28.66 12.22 2.74
N ALA A 43 28.07 12.91 3.72
CA ALA A 43 27.61 12.28 4.95
C ALA A 43 26.12 11.91 4.87
N LEU A 44 25.76 10.79 5.50
CA LEU A 44 24.38 10.30 5.56
C LEU A 44 23.50 11.23 6.40
N LYS A 45 22.30 11.48 5.90
CA LYS A 45 21.24 12.23 6.57
C LYS A 45 19.91 11.52 6.37
N LEU A 46 19.04 11.58 7.37
CA LEU A 46 17.68 11.08 7.25
C LEU A 46 16.88 11.93 6.26
N LYS A 47 16.19 11.27 5.31
CA LYS A 47 15.35 11.95 4.33
C LYS A 47 14.15 12.64 4.99
N ALA A 48 13.58 12.01 6.02
CA ALA A 48 12.54 12.59 6.89
C ALA A 48 13.06 13.67 7.86
N GLY A 49 14.29 14.15 7.71
CA GLY A 49 14.85 15.20 8.55
C GLY A 49 15.51 14.72 9.86
N GLY A 50 16.22 15.65 10.51
CA GLY A 50 16.99 15.39 11.72
C GLY A 50 16.14 15.30 12.99
N ARG A 51 16.82 15.14 14.14
CA ARG A 51 16.18 14.95 15.46
C ARG A 51 15.15 16.04 15.81
N PHE A 52 15.49 17.32 15.57
CA PHE A 52 14.58 18.44 15.86
C PHE A 52 13.33 18.45 14.97
N HIS A 53 13.47 18.09 13.70
CA HIS A 53 12.32 18.02 12.78
C HIS A 53 11.34 16.93 13.23
N LYS A 54 11.87 15.76 13.62
CA LYS A 54 11.06 14.68 14.18
C LYS A 54 10.37 15.09 15.48
N LEU A 55 11.07 15.79 16.38
CA LEU A 55 10.50 16.27 17.65
C LEU A 55 9.32 17.23 17.40
N ALA A 56 9.46 18.15 16.43
CA ALA A 56 8.39 19.06 16.05
C ALA A 56 7.17 18.34 15.45
N GLY A 57 7.37 17.19 14.81
CA GLY A 57 6.30 16.38 14.20
C GLY A 57 5.70 15.29 15.10
N ILE A 58 6.05 15.22 16.39
CA ILE A 58 5.58 14.14 17.29
C ILE A 58 4.06 14.09 17.41
N PHE A 59 3.40 15.26 17.49
CA PHE A 59 1.95 15.31 17.68
C PHE A 59 1.15 15.07 16.39
N SER A 60 1.81 15.18 15.23
CA SER A 60 1.21 14.97 13.93
C SER A 60 2.32 14.74 12.92
N ASN A 61 2.48 13.50 12.46
CA ASN A 61 3.43 13.16 11.42
C ASN A 61 2.73 13.22 10.05
N PRO A 62 2.97 14.27 9.22
CA PRO A 62 2.31 14.41 7.92
C PRO A 62 2.78 13.39 6.88
N LYS A 63 3.81 12.60 7.20
CA LYS A 63 4.38 11.55 6.32
C LYS A 63 3.99 10.14 6.75
N LEU A 64 3.22 10.01 7.82
CA LEU A 64 2.69 8.73 8.25
C LEU A 64 1.64 8.25 7.24
N PRO A 65 1.73 7.01 6.72
CA PRO A 65 0.69 6.44 5.88
C PRO A 65 -0.63 6.33 6.64
N GLU A 66 -1.72 6.68 5.97
CA GLU A 66 -3.07 6.54 6.52
C GLU A 66 -3.60 5.12 6.27
N ILE A 67 -4.68 4.74 6.96
CA ILE A 67 -5.31 3.42 6.76
C ILE A 67 -5.71 3.16 5.30
N LYS A 68 -6.12 4.21 4.58
CA LYS A 68 -6.47 4.15 3.15
C LYS A 68 -5.27 3.88 2.23
N ASP A 69 -4.04 4.18 2.67
CA ASP A 69 -2.83 3.82 1.92
C ASP A 69 -2.54 2.31 2.07
N TYR A 70 -3.05 1.66 3.11
CA TYR A 70 -3.03 0.21 3.28
C TYR A 70 -4.29 -0.41 2.69
N TYR A 71 -5.37 -0.45 3.47
CA TYR A 71 -6.77 -0.69 3.15
C TYR A 71 -7.56 -0.64 4.47
N GLU A 72 -8.86 -0.35 4.42
CA GLU A 72 -9.72 -0.50 5.59
C GLU A 72 -10.07 -1.99 5.75
N PRO A 73 -9.71 -2.66 6.87
CA PRO A 73 -10.01 -4.06 7.05
C PRO A 73 -11.52 -4.27 7.14
N TRP A 74 -12.04 -5.27 6.41
CA TRP A 74 -13.46 -5.60 6.37
C TRP A 74 -13.70 -7.08 6.69
N THR A 75 -14.92 -7.37 7.12
CA THR A 75 -15.46 -8.73 7.25
C THR A 75 -16.80 -8.78 6.52
N TYR A 76 -17.50 -9.90 6.57
CA TYR A 76 -18.83 -10.03 5.98
C TYR A 76 -19.86 -10.41 7.04
N ASP A 77 -21.09 -9.94 6.86
CA ASP A 77 -22.22 -10.34 7.70
C ASP A 77 -22.68 -11.76 7.35
N TYR A 78 -21.91 -12.74 7.80
CA TYR A 78 -22.20 -14.16 7.56
C TYR A 78 -23.46 -14.64 8.29
N LYS A 79 -23.84 -13.99 9.40
CA LYS A 79 -25.05 -14.38 10.17
C LYS A 79 -26.32 -14.17 9.35
N ASN A 80 -26.34 -13.16 8.49
CA ASN A 80 -27.45 -12.96 7.57
C ASN A 80 -27.70 -14.16 6.65
N LEU A 81 -26.72 -15.04 6.41
CA LEU A 81 -26.91 -16.23 5.59
C LEU A 81 -27.68 -17.36 6.32
N THR A 82 -27.69 -17.37 7.65
CA THR A 82 -28.36 -18.41 8.45
C THR A 82 -29.63 -17.91 9.12
N ASP A 83 -29.66 -16.62 9.49
CA ASP A 83 -30.69 -16.06 10.35
C ASP A 83 -31.70 -15.18 9.59
N ALA A 84 -31.50 -14.97 8.29
CA ALA A 84 -32.38 -14.12 7.50
C ALA A 84 -33.83 -14.65 7.51
N PRO A 85 -34.82 -13.77 7.72
CA PRO A 85 -36.22 -14.15 7.64
C PRO A 85 -36.57 -14.58 6.21
N LEU A 86 -37.63 -15.37 6.07
CA LEU A 86 -38.17 -15.74 4.78
C LEU A 86 -38.57 -14.47 4.01
N GLY A 87 -38.08 -14.33 2.79
CA GLY A 87 -38.38 -13.20 1.90
C GLY A 87 -38.18 -13.60 0.44
N ASP A 88 -38.52 -12.69 -0.46
CA ASP A 88 -38.44 -12.93 -1.91
C ASP A 88 -37.00 -12.87 -2.44
N ASP A 89 -36.12 -12.15 -1.74
CA ASP A 89 -34.70 -11.99 -2.10
C ASP A 89 -33.81 -12.97 -1.35
N PHE A 90 -32.76 -13.45 -2.03
CA PHE A 90 -31.74 -14.28 -1.39
C PHE A 90 -30.89 -13.47 -0.39
N PRO A 91 -30.63 -14.00 0.83
CA PRO A 91 -29.74 -13.34 1.76
C PRO A 91 -28.31 -13.33 1.22
N VAL A 92 -27.62 -12.20 1.42
CA VAL A 92 -26.22 -12.03 1.02
C VAL A 92 -25.39 -11.58 2.22
N ALA A 93 -24.14 -12.04 2.29
CA ALA A 93 -23.19 -11.58 3.29
C ALA A 93 -22.57 -10.27 2.82
N ARG A 94 -23.09 -9.14 3.31
CA ARG A 94 -22.60 -7.81 2.91
C ARG A 94 -21.28 -7.49 3.60
N PRO A 95 -20.35 -6.78 2.93
CA PRO A 95 -19.12 -6.33 3.56
C PRO A 95 -19.37 -5.26 4.64
N VAL A 96 -18.68 -5.41 5.76
CA VAL A 96 -18.76 -4.57 6.95
C VAL A 96 -17.36 -4.19 7.39
N SER A 97 -17.15 -2.90 7.68
CA SER A 97 -15.89 -2.39 8.20
C SER A 97 -15.57 -2.98 9.57
N GLN A 98 -14.36 -3.51 9.75
CA GLN A 98 -13.87 -3.95 11.07
C GLN A 98 -13.49 -2.77 11.98
N LEU A 99 -13.33 -1.56 11.42
CA LEU A 99 -13.02 -0.35 12.19
C LEU A 99 -14.28 0.31 12.76
N THR A 100 -15.34 0.40 11.93
CA THR A 100 -16.56 1.15 12.28
C THR A 100 -17.78 0.27 12.52
N GLY A 101 -17.75 -1.00 12.12
CA GLY A 101 -18.89 -1.91 12.17
C GLY A 101 -20.00 -1.58 11.18
N LYS A 102 -19.79 -0.60 10.29
CA LYS A 102 -20.80 -0.16 9.32
C LYS A 102 -20.67 -0.89 7.99
N PRO A 103 -21.78 -1.08 7.24
CA PRO A 103 -21.70 -1.52 5.85
C PRO A 103 -20.80 -0.60 5.03
N MET A 104 -19.97 -1.18 4.18
CA MET A 104 -19.02 -0.43 3.36
C MET A 104 -18.95 -1.00 1.95
N LYS A 105 -18.44 -0.21 1.00
CA LYS A 105 -18.02 -0.72 -0.31
C LYS A 105 -16.52 -1.00 -0.24
N ILE A 106 -16.09 -2.15 -0.78
CA ILE A 106 -14.67 -2.48 -0.88
C ILE A 106 -14.11 -1.74 -2.10
N GLU A 107 -13.14 -0.86 -1.87
CA GLU A 107 -12.51 -0.05 -2.91
C GLU A 107 -11.02 -0.35 -3.10
N TRP A 108 -10.39 -1.02 -2.12
CA TRP A 108 -8.97 -1.34 -2.15
C TRP A 108 -8.63 -2.50 -1.20
N SER A 109 -7.50 -3.17 -1.45
CA SER A 109 -6.95 -4.23 -0.58
C SER A 109 -5.44 -4.35 -0.72
N SER A 110 -4.81 -5.17 0.12
CA SER A 110 -3.36 -5.40 0.10
C SER A 110 -2.81 -6.02 -1.19
N ASN A 111 -3.65 -6.65 -2.01
CA ASN A 111 -3.26 -7.25 -3.30
C ASN A 111 -4.27 -6.88 -4.41
N TRP A 112 -4.71 -5.61 -4.44
CA TRP A 112 -5.71 -5.15 -5.40
C TRP A 112 -5.25 -5.22 -6.87
N ASP A 113 -3.95 -5.05 -7.10
CA ASP A 113 -3.33 -5.06 -8.43
C ASP A 113 -2.90 -6.47 -8.89
N ASP A 114 -3.36 -7.54 -8.21
CA ASP A 114 -2.96 -8.92 -8.49
C ASP A 114 -3.19 -9.32 -9.96
N ASN A 115 -2.24 -10.05 -10.56
CA ASN A 115 -2.36 -10.55 -11.93
C ASN A 115 -2.71 -9.46 -12.96
N LEU A 116 -2.22 -8.24 -12.74
CA LEU A 116 -2.49 -7.06 -13.57
C LEU A 116 -3.96 -6.61 -13.59
N ALA A 117 -4.81 -7.08 -12.66
CA ALA A 117 -6.23 -6.73 -12.61
C ALA A 117 -6.46 -5.22 -12.45
N GLY A 118 -5.55 -4.52 -11.76
CA GLY A 118 -5.55 -3.05 -11.64
C GLY A 118 -4.61 -2.34 -12.62
N ALA A 119 -3.85 -3.06 -13.44
CA ALA A 119 -2.77 -2.48 -14.25
C ALA A 119 -3.22 -1.39 -15.25
N PRO A 120 -4.38 -1.49 -15.93
CA PRO A 120 -4.85 -0.42 -16.81
C PRO A 120 -5.06 0.92 -16.09
N GLU A 121 -5.49 0.89 -14.83
CA GLU A 121 -5.80 2.11 -14.05
C GLU A 121 -4.62 2.57 -13.18
N HIS A 122 -3.79 1.63 -12.71
CA HIS A 122 -2.81 1.86 -11.65
C HIS A 122 -1.37 1.56 -12.06
N GLY A 123 -1.14 0.80 -13.13
CA GLY A 123 0.21 0.42 -13.58
C GLY A 123 1.08 1.62 -13.97
N GLU A 124 0.47 2.69 -14.51
CA GLU A 124 1.18 3.94 -14.81
C GLU A 124 1.59 4.73 -13.54
N GLN A 125 0.97 4.42 -12.41
CA GLN A 125 1.24 5.07 -11.12
C GLN A 125 2.35 4.37 -10.33
N ASP A 126 2.86 3.23 -10.83
CA ASP A 126 4.03 2.53 -10.29
C ASP A 126 5.27 3.46 -10.38
N PRO A 127 5.93 3.78 -9.25
CA PRO A 127 7.11 4.64 -9.23
C PRO A 127 8.28 4.14 -10.09
N MET A 128 8.41 2.83 -10.33
CA MET A 128 9.41 2.26 -11.24
C MET A 128 9.04 2.58 -12.70
N VAL A 129 7.79 2.37 -13.10
CA VAL A 129 7.30 2.67 -14.44
C VAL A 129 7.43 4.16 -14.75
N GLN A 130 7.07 5.04 -13.80
CA GLN A 130 7.20 6.48 -13.95
C GLN A 130 8.66 6.90 -14.19
N ARG A 131 9.61 6.37 -13.41
CA ARG A 131 11.04 6.65 -13.59
C ARG A 131 11.56 6.19 -14.95
N VAL A 132 11.22 4.97 -15.36
CA VAL A 132 11.64 4.44 -16.67
C VAL A 132 11.06 5.27 -17.81
N ARG A 133 9.77 5.61 -17.75
CA ARG A 133 9.12 6.46 -18.76
C ARG A 133 9.75 7.84 -18.86
N GLN A 134 10.06 8.48 -17.74
CA GLN A 134 10.74 9.78 -17.71
C GLN A 134 12.15 9.69 -18.32
N GLN A 135 12.91 8.64 -18.03
CA GLN A 135 14.26 8.44 -18.54
C GLN A 135 14.30 8.00 -20.01
N ALA A 136 13.24 7.33 -20.47
CA ALA A 136 13.18 6.66 -21.76
C ALA A 136 12.06 7.17 -22.68
N ALA A 137 11.62 8.43 -22.49
CA ALA A 137 10.51 9.06 -23.18
C ALA A 137 10.56 8.95 -24.73
N ASP A 138 11.74 8.69 -25.31
CA ASP A 138 11.90 8.52 -26.76
C ASP A 138 11.84 7.06 -27.27
N LYS A 139 11.89 6.03 -26.41
CA LYS A 139 12.04 4.61 -26.86
C LYS A 139 10.98 3.62 -26.38
N VAL A 140 10.17 3.94 -25.37
CA VAL A 140 9.37 2.93 -24.64
C VAL A 140 7.89 2.86 -25.00
N LYS A 141 7.34 3.81 -25.77
CA LYS A 141 5.96 3.68 -26.29
C LYS A 141 5.74 2.38 -27.07
N PHE A 142 6.78 1.88 -27.76
CA PHE A 142 6.75 0.63 -28.52
C PHE A 142 6.78 -0.65 -27.68
N ALA A 143 7.10 -0.60 -26.38
CA ALA A 143 7.23 -1.78 -25.52
C ALA A 143 6.09 -1.92 -24.48
N PHE A 144 5.25 -0.90 -24.33
CA PHE A 144 4.14 -0.91 -23.35
C PHE A 144 3.00 -1.87 -23.75
N GLU A 145 2.96 -2.30 -25.01
CA GLU A 145 1.98 -3.26 -25.55
C GLU A 145 2.36 -4.73 -25.27
N GLN A 146 3.56 -4.98 -24.70
CA GLN A 146 3.92 -6.32 -24.25
C GLN A 146 3.54 -6.48 -22.79
N THR A 147 2.48 -7.23 -22.52
CA THR A 147 2.08 -7.60 -21.16
C THR A 147 3.19 -8.37 -20.48
N PHE A 148 3.88 -7.75 -19.52
CA PHE A 148 4.82 -8.40 -18.62
C PHE A 148 4.31 -8.27 -17.18
N MET A 149 4.49 -9.33 -16.39
CA MET A 149 4.20 -9.30 -14.96
C MET A 149 5.20 -10.13 -14.19
N PHE A 150 5.47 -9.71 -12.95
CA PHE A 150 6.25 -10.50 -12.00
C PHE A 150 5.70 -10.32 -10.58
N TYR A 151 5.93 -11.34 -9.76
CA TYR A 151 5.60 -11.31 -8.34
C TYR A 151 6.80 -10.84 -7.51
N LEU A 152 6.53 -9.97 -6.54
CA LEU A 152 7.52 -9.43 -5.64
C LEU A 152 7.13 -9.76 -4.18
N PRO A 153 7.61 -10.88 -3.62
CA PRO A 153 7.47 -11.16 -2.20
C PRO A 153 8.39 -10.26 -1.38
N ARG A 154 7.87 -9.66 -0.30
CA ARG A 154 8.62 -8.75 0.58
C ARG A 154 8.32 -9.00 2.06
N ILE A 155 9.34 -8.74 2.87
CA ILE A 155 9.32 -8.75 4.34
C ILE A 155 10.17 -7.59 4.86
N CYS A 156 10.31 -7.47 6.18
CA CYS A 156 11.32 -6.59 6.76
C CYS A 156 12.74 -7.05 6.34
N GLU A 157 13.56 -6.10 5.88
CA GLU A 157 14.92 -6.37 5.38
C GLU A 157 15.97 -6.55 6.47
N HIS A 158 15.65 -6.26 7.75
CA HIS A 158 16.60 -6.34 8.87
C HIS A 158 17.95 -5.66 8.60
N CYS A 159 17.88 -4.45 8.04
CA CYS A 159 19.04 -3.70 7.55
C CYS A 159 20.13 -3.47 8.62
N LEU A 160 21.40 -3.52 8.19
CA LEU A 160 22.55 -3.16 9.03
C LEU A 160 22.55 -1.68 9.45
N ASN A 161 22.06 -0.79 8.59
CA ASN A 161 21.82 0.62 8.90
C ASN A 161 20.32 0.93 8.77
N PRO A 162 19.52 0.57 9.78
CA PRO A 162 18.07 0.63 9.67
C PRO A 162 17.57 2.07 9.70
N PHE A 163 16.64 2.35 8.81
CA PHE A 163 15.69 3.43 8.99
C PHE A 163 14.33 2.80 9.29
N VAL A 164 13.76 3.15 10.42
CA VAL A 164 12.40 2.75 10.80
C VAL A 164 11.62 4.03 11.01
N THR A 165 10.56 4.21 10.22
CA THR A 165 9.56 5.24 10.50
C THR A 165 8.81 4.83 11.75
N ILE A 166 8.76 5.71 12.75
CA ILE A 166 7.85 5.59 13.89
C ILE A 166 6.48 6.09 13.44
#